data_AF-A0A822G975-F1
#
_entry.id   AF-A0A822G975-F1
#
_cell.length_a   1.000
_cell.length_b   1.000
_cell.length_c   1.000
_cell.angle_alpha   90.00
_cell.angle_beta   90.00
_cell.angle_gamma   90.00
#
_symmetry.space_group_name_H-M   'P 1'
#
loop_
_entity.id
_entity.type
_entity.pdbx_description
1 polymer ?
#
loop_
_entity_poly.entity_id
_entity_poly.type
_entity_poly.pdbx_seq_one_letter_code
_entity_poly.pdbx_strand_id
1 'polypeptide(L)'
;MDIQITGPGTGSMYQSFVPDGSVVINAGGLIPLRAEDRNITYTSFMEQYMASGAPYLKALYYPINDRPKGIKRQQLVKLIREAAKLIMNGFSMPVNPRDNLAPDGQLFVELCEKDKALCELITARARGTGFDCYHFWVEELIHERGPWREVVGSD
;
A
#
# COMPACT_ATOMS: atom_id res chain seq x y z
N MET A 1 -3.97 -0.44 21.89
CA MET A 1 -4.52 0.47 20.87
C MET A 1 -5.16 -0.44 19.84
N ASP A 2 -6.49 -0.45 19.77
CA ASP A 2 -7.19 -1.50 19.01
C ASP A 2 -7.38 -1.11 17.54
N ILE A 3 -7.42 0.20 17.26
CA ILE A 3 -7.47 0.76 15.91
C ILE A 3 -6.31 1.74 15.74
N GLN A 4 -5.40 1.48 14.81
CA GLN A 4 -4.39 2.42 14.38
C GLN A 4 -4.79 3.06 13.04
N ILE A 5 -4.74 4.38 12.94
CA ILE A 5 -5.01 5.10 11.68
C ILE A 5 -3.74 5.82 11.26
N THR A 6 -3.27 5.59 10.03
CA THR A 6 -2.04 6.18 9.53
C THR A 6 -2.19 6.64 8.08
N GLY A 7 -1.40 7.63 7.67
CA GLY A 7 -1.03 7.80 6.26
C GLY A 7 0.10 6.83 5.87
N PRO A 8 0.55 6.86 4.60
CA PRO A 8 1.75 6.16 4.20
C PRO A 8 2.99 6.79 4.82
N GLY A 9 4.12 6.09 4.75
CA GLY A 9 5.39 6.46 5.36
C GLY A 9 5.54 5.95 6.79
N THR A 10 6.49 6.51 7.54
CA THR A 10 6.95 6.02 8.85
C THR A 10 5.85 5.70 9.87
N GLY A 11 4.70 6.37 9.79
CA GLY A 11 3.55 6.09 10.66
C GLY A 11 3.03 4.65 10.58
N SER A 12 3.15 4.02 9.40
CA SER A 12 2.76 2.62 9.19
C SER A 12 3.68 1.65 9.91
N MET A 13 4.95 2.00 10.13
CA MET A 13 5.93 1.12 10.81
C MET A 13 5.57 0.84 12.26
N TYR A 14 4.74 1.69 12.90
CA TYR A 14 4.30 1.47 14.28
C TYR A 14 3.31 0.31 14.44
N GLN A 15 2.75 -0.20 13.34
CA GLN A 15 1.83 -1.33 13.40
C GLN A 15 2.48 -2.61 13.92
N SER A 16 3.81 -2.73 13.89
CA SER A 16 4.49 -3.87 14.51
C SER A 16 4.37 -3.88 16.03
N PHE A 17 3.96 -2.76 16.64
CA PHE A 17 3.82 -2.60 18.09
C PHE A 17 2.36 -2.58 18.57
N VAL A 18 1.40 -2.74 17.67
CA VAL A 18 -0.01 -2.84 18.08
C VAL A 18 -0.28 -4.24 18.65
N PRO A 19 -1.21 -4.38 19.62
CA PRO A 19 -1.59 -5.68 20.16
C PRO A 19 -2.19 -6.63 19.11
N ASP A 20 -2.09 -7.94 19.34
CA ASP A 20 -2.81 -8.95 18.57
C ASP A 20 -4.32 -8.67 18.53
N GLY A 21 -4.93 -8.89 17.36
CA GLY A 21 -6.34 -8.58 17.13
C GLY A 21 -6.63 -7.11 16.79
N SER A 22 -5.60 -6.26 16.69
CA SER A 22 -5.78 -4.86 16.28
C SER A 22 -6.08 -4.73 14.78
N VAL A 23 -6.68 -3.60 14.42
CA VAL A 23 -6.94 -3.23 13.02
C VAL A 23 -6.16 -1.97 12.65
N VAL A 24 -5.47 -2.00 11.52
CA VAL A 24 -4.74 -0.86 10.95
C VAL A 24 -5.53 -0.30 9.78
N ILE A 25 -5.77 1.01 9.78
CA ILE A 25 -6.40 1.74 8.68
C ILE A 25 -5.32 2.60 8.01
N ASN A 26 -4.96 2.26 6.78
CA ASN A 26 -4.07 3.07 5.96
C ASN A 26 -4.91 4.03 5.09
N ALA A 27 -4.80 5.32 5.39
CA ALA A 27 -5.53 6.39 4.72
C ALA A 27 -4.96 6.76 3.34
N GLY A 28 -3.78 6.23 2.98
CA GLY A 28 -3.10 6.52 1.73
C GLY A 28 -2.59 7.95 1.62
N GLY A 29 -1.70 8.17 0.66
CA GLY A 29 -1.10 9.45 0.32
C GLY A 29 -1.25 9.73 -1.16
N LEU A 30 -1.09 10.99 -1.54
CA LEU A 30 -0.93 11.36 -2.94
C LEU A 30 0.55 11.52 -3.19
N ILE A 31 1.08 10.76 -4.14
CA ILE A 31 2.47 10.90 -4.56
C ILE A 31 2.48 11.44 -6.00
N PRO A 32 3.29 12.47 -6.30
CA PRO A 32 3.47 12.96 -7.66
C PRO A 32 3.89 11.83 -8.60
N LEU A 33 3.35 11.81 -9.81
CA LEU A 33 3.75 10.84 -10.83
C LEU A 33 5.20 11.10 -11.30
N ARG A 34 5.62 12.37 -11.28
CA ARG A 34 6.98 12.82 -11.62
C ARG A 34 7.51 13.75 -10.53
N ALA A 35 8.83 13.79 -10.35
CA ALA A 35 9.45 14.70 -9.39
C ALA A 35 9.24 16.17 -9.78
N GLU A 36 9.25 16.45 -11.09
CA GLU A 36 9.12 17.80 -11.65
C GLU A 36 7.66 18.22 -11.86
N ASP A 37 6.73 17.28 -11.97
CA ASP A 37 5.30 17.56 -12.20
C ASP A 37 4.42 17.10 -11.03
N ARG A 38 4.08 18.07 -10.17
CA ARG A 38 3.21 17.86 -9.01
C ARG A 38 1.72 17.89 -9.34
N ASN A 39 1.34 18.13 -10.59
CA ASN A 39 -0.08 18.24 -10.98
C ASN A 39 -0.71 16.86 -11.21
N ILE A 40 0.09 15.88 -11.63
CA ILE A 40 -0.35 14.50 -11.82
C ILE A 40 0.06 13.70 -10.59
N THR A 41 -0.92 13.15 -9.87
CA THR A 41 -0.69 12.34 -8.67
C THR A 41 -1.43 11.02 -8.77
N TYR A 42 -0.95 10.02 -8.05
CA TYR A 42 -1.66 8.77 -7.81
C TYR A 42 -1.74 8.51 -6.31
N THR A 43 -2.66 7.61 -5.93
CA THR A 43 -2.78 7.20 -4.54
C THR A 43 -1.80 6.08 -4.25
N SER A 44 -1.11 6.17 -3.12
CA SER A 44 -0.22 5.11 -2.66
C SER A 44 -0.47 4.80 -1.18
N PHE A 45 -0.40 3.52 -0.85
CA PHE A 45 -0.41 3.02 0.52
C PHE A 45 1.00 2.68 1.00
N MET A 46 1.97 2.61 0.08
CA MET A 46 3.40 2.36 0.29
C MET A 46 3.62 1.08 1.10
N GLU A 47 3.76 1.20 2.42
CA GLU A 47 4.08 0.12 3.34
C GLU A 47 2.94 -0.89 3.58
N GLN A 48 2.06 -1.13 2.61
CA GLN A 48 0.98 -2.11 2.72
C GLN A 48 1.50 -3.53 3.01
N TYR A 49 2.71 -3.87 2.56
CA TYR A 49 3.38 -5.14 2.85
C TYR A 49 3.79 -5.29 4.31
N MET A 50 3.93 -4.19 5.07
CA MET A 50 4.12 -4.30 6.52
C MET A 50 2.91 -5.01 7.13
N ALA A 51 1.70 -4.73 6.64
CA ALA A 51 0.47 -5.28 7.21
C ALA A 51 0.23 -6.70 6.71
N SER A 52 0.59 -6.93 5.44
CA SER A 52 0.70 -8.27 4.86
C SER A 52 1.63 -9.20 5.66
N GLY A 53 2.77 -8.68 6.14
CA GLY A 53 3.73 -9.42 6.96
C GLY A 53 3.38 -9.56 8.45
N ALA A 54 2.29 -8.95 8.92
CA ALA A 54 1.87 -8.98 10.31
C ALA A 54 0.59 -9.83 10.48
N PRO A 55 0.71 -11.15 10.72
CA PRO A 55 -0.44 -12.07 10.69
C PRO A 55 -1.42 -11.92 11.87
N TYR A 56 -1.04 -11.14 12.89
CA TYR A 56 -1.82 -10.91 14.10
C TYR A 56 -2.70 -9.66 14.04
N LEU A 57 -2.64 -8.89 12.93
CA LEU A 57 -3.46 -7.70 12.71
C LEU A 57 -4.24 -7.79 11.40
N LYS A 58 -5.30 -6.98 11.28
CA LYS A 58 -6.07 -6.84 10.03
C LYS A 58 -5.86 -5.45 9.44
N ALA A 59 -5.63 -5.36 8.13
CA ALA A 59 -5.50 -4.10 7.43
C ALA A 59 -6.81 -3.68 6.75
N LEU A 60 -7.10 -2.38 6.77
CA LEU A 60 -8.14 -1.72 6.00
C LEU A 60 -7.54 -0.52 5.25
N TYR A 61 -8.07 -0.23 4.07
CA TYR A 61 -7.51 0.79 3.18
C TYR A 61 -8.57 1.81 2.78
N TYR A 62 -8.17 3.08 2.71
CA TYR A 62 -9.04 4.11 2.18
C TYR A 62 -9.34 3.85 0.69
N PRO A 63 -10.56 4.11 0.19
CA PRO A 63 -10.86 3.84 -1.22
C PRO A 63 -9.95 4.62 -2.16
N ILE A 64 -9.16 3.89 -2.97
CA ILE A 64 -8.11 4.44 -3.83
C ILE A 64 -8.64 5.55 -4.77
N ASN A 65 -9.83 5.36 -5.34
CA ASN A 65 -10.46 6.32 -6.26
C ASN A 65 -11.05 7.57 -5.59
N ASP A 66 -11.24 7.54 -4.27
CA ASP A 66 -11.71 8.70 -3.50
C ASP A 66 -10.54 9.53 -2.96
N ARG A 67 -9.37 8.92 -2.74
CA ARG A 67 -8.24 9.57 -2.08
C ARG A 67 -7.71 10.83 -2.78
N PRO A 68 -7.67 10.94 -4.13
CA PRO A 68 -7.30 12.17 -4.85
C PRO A 68 -8.27 13.33 -4.63
N LYS A 69 -9.52 13.05 -4.23
CA LYS A 69 -10.56 14.05 -3.96
C LYS A 69 -10.49 14.58 -2.52
N GLY A 70 -9.44 14.23 -1.77
CA GLY A 70 -9.29 14.51 -0.36
C GLY A 70 -9.94 13.45 0.54
N ILE A 71 -9.62 13.50 1.83
CA ILE A 71 -10.18 12.58 2.83
C ILE A 71 -11.60 13.01 3.18
N LYS A 72 -12.56 12.20 2.74
CA LYS A 72 -13.98 12.36 3.12
C LYS A 72 -14.22 11.74 4.50
N ARG A 73 -14.75 12.55 5.44
CA ARG A 73 -15.14 12.13 6.80
C ARG A 73 -15.99 10.85 6.79
N GLN A 74 -16.98 10.77 5.90
CA GLN A 74 -17.90 9.63 5.85
C GLN A 74 -17.20 8.30 5.51
N GLN A 75 -16.22 8.33 4.60
CA GLN A 75 -15.45 7.13 4.24
C GLN A 75 -14.55 6.69 5.39
N LEU A 76 -13.88 7.64 6.06
CA LEU A 76 -13.03 7.30 7.20
C LEU A 76 -13.87 6.75 8.38
N VAL A 77 -15.02 7.35 8.66
CA VAL A 77 -15.96 6.85 9.67
C VAL A 77 -16.47 5.44 9.33
N LYS A 78 -16.70 5.15 8.04
CA LYS A 78 -17.09 3.80 7.59
C LYS A 78 -15.99 2.79 7.92
N LEU A 79 -14.72 3.10 7.62
CA LEU A 79 -13.58 2.22 7.93
C LEU A 79 -13.40 2.03 9.44
N ILE A 80 -13.56 3.08 10.24
CA ILE A 80 -13.49 2.98 11.71
C ILE A 80 -14.59 2.06 12.26
N ARG A 81 -15.81 2.16 11.72
CA ARG A 81 -16.92 1.27 12.10
C ARG A 81 -16.67 -0.18 11.68
N GLU A 82 -16.06 -0.38 10.51
CA GLU A 82 -15.66 -1.70 10.04
C GLU A 82 -14.56 -2.31 10.93
N ALA A 83 -13.54 -1.53 11.27
CA ALA A 83 -12.51 -1.92 12.23
C ALA A 83 -13.09 -2.30 13.59
N ALA A 84 -14.01 -1.49 14.14
CA ALA A 84 -14.67 -1.80 15.39
C ALA A 84 -15.45 -3.12 15.34
N LYS A 85 -16.13 -3.41 14.21
CA LYS A 85 -16.82 -4.70 14.03
C LYS A 85 -15.85 -5.87 13.97
N LEU A 86 -14.73 -5.73 13.27
CA LEU A 86 -13.67 -6.76 13.21
C LEU A 86 -13.09 -7.05 14.60
N ILE A 87 -12.89 -6.02 15.42
CA ILE A 87 -12.39 -6.18 16.79
C ILE A 87 -13.43 -6.86 17.68
N MET A 88 -14.69 -6.41 17.64
CA MET A 88 -15.75 -6.97 18.49
C MET A 88 -16.09 -8.43 18.15
N ASN A 89 -16.09 -8.77 16.86
CA ASN A 89 -16.43 -10.12 16.40
C ASN A 89 -15.21 -11.05 16.38
N GLY A 90 -14.01 -10.49 16.44
CA GLY A 90 -12.77 -11.18 16.07
C GLY A 90 -12.64 -11.39 14.55
N PHE A 91 -11.42 -11.73 14.14
CA PHE A 91 -11.11 -12.23 12.80
C PHE A 91 -10.15 -13.42 12.93
N SER A 92 -10.11 -14.27 11.90
CA SER A 92 -9.23 -15.44 11.91
C SER A 92 -7.77 -15.02 11.89
N MET A 93 -6.98 -15.55 12.82
CA MET A 93 -5.53 -15.40 12.87
C MET A 93 -4.87 -16.79 12.71
N PRO A 94 -3.76 -16.91 11.96
CA PRO A 94 -3.06 -15.84 11.25
C PRO A 94 -3.88 -15.31 10.06
N VAL A 95 -3.89 -14.00 9.86
CA VAL A 95 -4.50 -13.38 8.68
C VAL A 95 -3.66 -13.74 7.45
N ASN A 96 -4.32 -14.13 6.35
CA ASN A 96 -3.63 -14.39 5.10
C ASN A 96 -2.93 -13.11 4.62
N PRO A 97 -1.61 -13.14 4.31
CA PRO A 97 -0.88 -11.98 3.82
C PRO A 97 -1.56 -11.26 2.65
N ARG A 98 -2.20 -11.99 1.74
CA ARG A 98 -2.92 -11.43 0.59
C ARG A 98 -4.15 -10.64 1.02
N ASP A 99 -4.87 -11.09 2.04
CA ASP A 99 -6.07 -10.42 2.57
C ASP A 99 -5.74 -9.14 3.33
N ASN A 100 -4.46 -8.91 3.64
CA ASN A 100 -3.95 -7.71 4.27
C ASN A 100 -3.28 -6.75 3.29
N LEU A 101 -3.33 -7.01 1.98
CA LEU A 101 -2.89 -6.07 0.95
C LEU A 101 -4.04 -5.15 0.54
N ALA A 102 -3.69 -3.95 0.08
CA ALA A 102 -4.63 -3.08 -0.62
C ALA A 102 -5.03 -3.69 -1.98
N PRO A 103 -6.11 -3.23 -2.62
CA PRO A 103 -6.59 -3.82 -3.87
C PRO A 103 -5.54 -3.88 -5.00
N ASP A 104 -4.65 -2.89 -5.07
CA ASP A 104 -3.53 -2.85 -6.01
C ASP A 104 -2.46 -3.91 -5.69
N GLY A 105 -2.11 -4.09 -4.42
CA GLY A 105 -1.25 -5.17 -3.94
C GLY A 105 -1.82 -6.56 -4.25
N GLN A 106 -3.13 -6.75 -4.05
CA GLN A 106 -3.81 -7.99 -4.39
C GLN A 106 -3.77 -8.29 -5.89
N LEU A 107 -4.00 -7.26 -6.73
CA LEU A 107 -3.92 -7.37 -8.18
C LEU A 107 -2.52 -7.76 -8.65
N PHE A 108 -1.48 -7.18 -8.05
CA PHE A 108 -0.11 -7.54 -8.37
C PHE A 108 0.26 -8.97 -7.99
N VAL A 109 -0.18 -9.45 -6.82
CA VAL A 109 -0.01 -10.87 -6.46
C VAL A 109 -0.71 -11.76 -7.50
N GLU A 110 -1.92 -11.41 -7.92
CA GLU A 110 -2.64 -12.16 -8.96
C GLU A 110 -1.90 -12.16 -10.31
N LEU A 111 -1.32 -11.02 -10.72
CA LEU A 111 -0.49 -10.93 -11.92
C LEU A 111 0.69 -11.88 -11.84
N CYS A 112 1.41 -11.89 -10.70
CA CYS A 112 2.57 -12.74 -10.49
C CYS A 112 2.24 -14.23 -10.41
N GLU A 113 1.06 -14.59 -9.91
CA GLU A 113 0.56 -15.97 -9.93
C GLU A 113 0.24 -16.44 -11.36
N LYS A 114 -0.27 -15.55 -12.20
CA LYS A 114 -0.65 -15.85 -13.60
C LYS A 114 0.54 -15.89 -14.55
N ASP A 115 1.49 -14.96 -14.40
CA ASP A 115 2.65 -14.85 -15.29
C ASP A 115 3.92 -14.56 -14.48
N LYS A 116 4.62 -15.64 -14.12
CA LYS A 116 5.86 -15.57 -13.36
C LYS A 116 6.99 -14.89 -14.14
N ALA A 117 7.07 -15.11 -15.45
CA ALA A 117 8.12 -14.54 -16.28
C ALA A 117 7.96 -13.01 -16.39
N LEU A 118 6.72 -12.54 -16.58
CA LEU A 118 6.43 -11.12 -16.55
C LEU A 118 6.69 -10.52 -15.16
N CYS A 119 6.27 -11.20 -14.09
CA CYS A 119 6.52 -10.74 -12.72
C CYS A 119 8.02 -10.59 -12.44
N GLU A 120 8.83 -11.58 -12.81
CA GLU A 120 10.30 -11.50 -12.71
C GLU A 120 10.85 -10.33 -13.53
N LEU A 121 10.37 -10.13 -14.75
CA LEU A 121 10.80 -9.03 -15.62
C LEU A 121 10.53 -7.65 -14.99
N ILE A 122 9.33 -7.44 -14.43
CA ILE A 122 8.89 -6.14 -13.88
C ILE A 122 9.25 -5.93 -12.42
N THR A 123 9.93 -6.89 -11.79
CA THR A 123 10.48 -6.75 -10.43
C THR A 123 12.00 -6.80 -10.42
N ALA A 124 12.62 -7.30 -11.50
CA ALA A 124 14.06 -7.33 -11.67
C ALA A 124 14.64 -5.91 -11.79
N ARG A 125 15.38 -5.49 -10.76
CA ARG A 125 16.09 -4.21 -10.77
C ARG A 125 17.02 -4.10 -11.99
N ALA A 126 16.88 -3.00 -12.75
CA ALA A 126 17.77 -2.71 -13.87
C ALA A 126 19.22 -2.55 -13.39
N ARG A 127 20.17 -3.11 -14.16
CA ARG A 127 21.60 -3.01 -13.85
C ARG A 127 22.03 -1.54 -13.77
N GLY A 128 22.82 -1.20 -12.75
CA GLY A 128 23.36 0.17 -12.58
C GLY A 128 22.41 1.18 -11.92
N THR A 129 21.17 0.80 -11.60
CA THR A 129 20.29 1.64 -10.75
C THR A 129 20.75 1.54 -9.30
N GLY A 130 20.78 2.65 -8.56
CA GLY A 130 21.04 2.67 -7.11
C GLY A 130 19.93 1.97 -6.31
N PHE A 131 20.20 1.55 -5.06
CA PHE A 131 19.15 1.01 -4.21
C PHE A 131 18.46 2.21 -3.59
N ASP A 132 17.19 2.41 -3.92
CA ASP A 132 16.35 3.33 -3.20
C ASP A 132 15.12 2.57 -2.70
N CYS A 133 14.74 2.84 -1.45
CA CYS A 133 13.50 2.32 -0.87
C CYS A 133 12.26 2.84 -1.61
N TYR A 134 12.37 3.90 -2.41
CA TYR A 134 11.26 4.63 -3.02
C TYR A 134 10.86 4.23 -4.46
N HIS A 135 11.30 3.08 -4.99
CA HIS A 135 11.09 2.74 -6.41
C HIS A 135 10.50 1.35 -6.71
N PHE A 136 10.03 0.64 -5.69
CA PHE A 136 9.52 -0.73 -5.83
C PHE A 136 8.19 -0.96 -5.12
N TRP A 137 7.45 0.12 -4.84
CA TRP A 137 6.09 -0.05 -4.34
C TRP A 137 5.19 -0.57 -5.44
N VAL A 138 4.26 -1.45 -5.07
CA VAL A 138 3.36 -2.09 -6.03
C VAL A 138 2.52 -1.07 -6.80
N GLU A 139 2.16 0.03 -6.13
CA GLU A 139 1.45 1.15 -6.72
C GLU A 139 2.31 1.88 -7.77
N GLU A 140 3.63 1.92 -7.61
CA GLU A 140 4.53 2.54 -8.57
C GLU A 140 4.71 1.71 -9.84
N LEU A 141 4.60 0.39 -9.73
CA LEU A 141 4.53 -0.49 -10.88
C LEU A 141 3.22 -0.28 -11.62
N ILE A 142 2.09 -0.31 -10.91
CA ILE A 142 0.74 -0.15 -11.49
C ILE A 142 0.56 1.23 -12.13
N HIS A 143 1.17 2.27 -11.56
CA HIS A 143 1.12 3.63 -12.07
C HIS A 143 2.34 4.01 -12.93
N GLU A 144 3.17 3.06 -13.34
CA GLU A 144 4.30 3.26 -14.26
C GLU A 144 5.29 4.35 -13.84
N ARG A 145 5.56 4.48 -12.54
CA ARG A 145 6.56 5.39 -11.96
C ARG A 145 7.93 4.73 -11.77
N GLY A 146 8.00 3.40 -11.80
CA GLY A 146 9.21 2.62 -11.47
C GLY A 146 10.43 2.86 -12.38
N PRO A 147 11.55 2.16 -12.10
CA PRO A 147 12.87 2.36 -12.72
C PRO A 147 12.97 1.93 -14.20
N TRP A 148 11.83 1.64 -14.84
CA TRP A 148 11.71 1.16 -16.22
C TRP A 148 11.64 2.30 -17.24
N ARG A 149 11.59 3.55 -16.77
CA ARG A 149 11.71 4.73 -17.64
C ARG A 149 13.18 5.02 -17.87
N GLU A 150 13.57 5.18 -19.13
CA GLU A 150 14.85 5.80 -19.45
C GLU A 150 14.88 7.20 -18.80
N VAL A 151 15.91 7.46 -17.99
CA VAL A 151 16.24 8.82 -17.59
C VAL A 151 16.69 9.51 -18.87
N VAL A 152 15.78 10.23 -19.53
CA VAL A 152 16.18 11.16 -20.57
C VAL A 152 17.07 12.17 -19.86
N GLY A 153 18.38 12.12 -20.16
CA GLY A 153 19.36 12.99 -19.56
C GLY A 153 18.89 14.44 -19.65
N SER A 154 18.91 15.13 -18.52
CA SER A 154 18.89 16.58 -18.49
C SER A 154 20.23 17.07 -19.05
N ASP A 155 20.22 17.46 -20.32
CA ASP A 155 21.23 18.35 -20.90
C ASP A 155 21.23 19.71 -20.18
#